data_AF-A0A3M1E8Y1-F1
#
_entry.id   AF-A0A3M1E8Y1-F1
#
_cell.length_a   1.000
_cell.length_b   1.000
_cell.length_c   1.000
_cell.angle_alpha   90.00
_cell.angle_beta   90.00
_cell.angle_gamma   90.00
#
_symmetry.space_group_name_H-M   'P 1'
#
loop_
_entity.id
_entity.type
_entity.pdbx_description
1 polymer ?
#
loop_
_entity_poly.entity_id
_entity_poly.type
_entity_poly.pdbx_seq_one_letter_code
_entity_poly.pdbx_strand_id
1 'polypeptide(L)'
;MSEEKKTPRKPMNKRRLASILLLGMIVVLAFGLVRFVRHRLDYAVTNAVFVASDSLTEVAFDRVGGQIAELLVTEGDPVTIGQPLAQLEDSRYRLERDKAAASLQKARETLEA
;
A
#
# COMPACT_ATOMS: atom_id res chain seq x y z
N MET A 1 3.26 -14.90 -79.83
CA MET A 1 3.46 -13.50 -80.24
C MET A 1 2.34 -12.70 -79.61
N SER A 2 2.54 -11.74 -78.70
CA SER A 2 3.72 -10.98 -78.30
C SER A 2 3.46 -10.45 -76.89
N GLU A 3 4.34 -10.73 -75.92
CA GLU A 3 5.32 -9.80 -75.35
C GLU A 3 4.73 -8.59 -74.61
N GLU A 4 4.80 -8.71 -73.28
CA GLU A 4 4.50 -7.76 -72.22
C GLU A 4 5.42 -6.53 -72.28
N LYS A 5 4.85 -5.33 -72.49
CA LYS A 5 5.61 -4.08 -72.53
C LYS A 5 5.71 -3.47 -71.14
N LYS A 6 6.78 -3.82 -70.39
CA LYS A 6 7.20 -3.08 -69.19
C LYS A 6 7.62 -1.66 -69.58
N THR A 7 6.89 -0.68 -69.09
CA THR A 7 7.13 0.74 -69.34
C THR A 7 8.39 1.23 -68.59
N PRO A 8 9.22 2.08 -69.22
CA PRO A 8 10.51 2.47 -68.64
C PRO A 8 10.29 3.53 -67.56
N ARG A 9 10.77 3.28 -66.34
CA ARG A 9 10.81 4.28 -65.26
C ARG A 9 11.88 5.33 -65.58
N LYS A 10 11.43 6.55 -65.89
CA LYS A 10 12.23 7.76 -66.11
C LYS A 10 13.29 7.91 -64.98
N PRO A 11 14.59 8.10 -65.29
CA PRO A 11 15.61 8.16 -64.27
C PRO A 11 15.47 9.48 -63.51
N MET A 12 14.99 9.42 -62.27
CA MET A 12 15.01 10.57 -61.39
C MET A 12 16.46 11.01 -61.14
N ASN A 13 16.73 12.31 -61.20
CA ASN A 13 18.02 12.88 -60.80
C ASN A 13 18.42 12.30 -59.43
N LYS A 14 19.57 11.63 -59.35
CA LYS A 14 20.03 10.92 -58.14
C LYS A 14 19.96 11.79 -56.87
N ARG A 15 20.15 13.11 -57.02
CA ARG A 15 19.97 14.12 -55.96
C ARG A 15 18.53 14.24 -55.45
N ARG A 16 17.53 14.25 -56.35
CA ARG A 16 16.10 14.28 -55.96
C ARG A 16 15.66 12.98 -55.29
N LEU A 17 16.15 11.84 -55.79
CA LEU A 17 15.88 10.55 -55.16
C LEU A 17 16.48 10.51 -53.75
N ALA A 18 17.72 10.99 -53.57
CA ALA A 18 18.36 11.12 -52.27
C ALA A 18 17.58 12.06 -51.33
N SER A 19 17.10 13.22 -51.81
CA SER A 19 16.30 14.14 -51.01
C SER A 19 14.97 13.54 -50.56
N ILE A 20 14.28 12.79 -51.43
CA ILE A 20 13.01 12.12 -51.10
C ILE A 20 13.25 11.02 -50.05
N LEU A 21 14.33 10.25 -50.21
CA LEU A 21 14.68 9.17 -49.28
C LEU A 21 15.08 9.73 -47.91
N LEU A 22 15.84 10.83 -47.89
CA LEU A 22 16.19 11.55 -46.67
C LEU A 22 14.95 12.10 -45.96
N LEU A 23 14.03 12.73 -46.71
CA LEU A 23 12.77 13.25 -46.17
C LEU A 23 11.90 12.13 -45.60
N GLY A 24 11.79 11.00 -46.31
CA GLY A 24 11.07 9.82 -45.82
C GLY A 24 11.66 9.28 -44.52
N MET A 25 12.99 9.22 -44.41
CA MET A 25 13.65 8.77 -43.18
C MET A 25 13.40 9.73 -42.00
N ILE A 26 13.41 11.05 -42.24
CA ILE A 26 13.10 12.05 -41.22
C ILE A 26 11.65 11.89 -40.74
N VAL A 27 10.70 11.67 -41.64
CA VAL A 27 9.28 11.46 -41.27
C VAL A 27 9.10 10.20 -40.42
N VAL A 28 9.78 9.11 -40.77
CA VAL A 28 9.73 7.85 -40.00
C VAL A 28 10.32 8.03 -38.60
N LEU A 29 11.47 8.71 -38.49
CA LEU A 29 12.10 9.04 -37.21
C LEU A 29 11.22 9.94 -36.35
N ALA A 30 10.65 11.00 -36.93
CA ALA A 30 9.74 11.90 -36.24
C ALA A 30 8.48 11.16 -35.73
N PHE A 31 7.89 10.30 -36.57
CA PHE A 31 6.75 9.48 -36.17
C PHE A 31 7.11 8.51 -35.04
N GLY A 32 8.27 7.86 -35.12
CA GLY A 32 8.78 6.98 -34.07
C GLY A 32 9.00 7.72 -32.75
N LEU A 33 9.62 8.91 -32.79
CA LEU A 33 9.82 9.76 -31.61
C LEU A 33 8.48 10.17 -30.99
N VAL A 34 7.53 10.65 -31.80
CA VAL A 34 6.21 11.07 -31.32
C VAL A 34 5.50 9.90 -30.65
N ARG A 35 5.54 8.70 -31.27
CA ARG A 35 4.93 7.50 -30.69
C ARG A 35 5.61 7.09 -29.39
N PHE A 36 6.94 7.13 -29.34
CA PHE A 36 7.74 6.76 -28.17
C PHE A 36 7.50 7.72 -26.99
N VAL A 37 7.51 9.03 -27.26
CA VAL A 37 7.27 10.06 -26.25
C VAL A 37 5.84 9.96 -25.71
N ARG A 38 4.82 9.79 -26.57
CA ARG A 38 3.44 9.55 -26.13
C ARG A 38 3.33 8.32 -25.24
N HIS A 39 3.88 7.20 -25.69
CA HIS A 39 3.85 5.96 -24.91
C HIS A 39 4.58 6.06 -23.57
N ARG A 40 5.63 6.88 -23.47
CA ARG A 40 6.37 7.12 -22.21
C ARG A 40 5.68 8.14 -21.30
N LEU A 41 4.87 9.04 -21.84
CA LEU A 41 4.11 10.04 -21.07
C LEU A 41 2.80 9.48 -20.51
N ASP A 42 2.24 8.43 -21.11
CA ASP A 42 0.98 7.81 -20.64
C ASP A 42 1.14 7.10 -19.28
N TYR A 43 2.36 6.74 -18.87
CA TYR A 43 2.63 6.10 -17.59
C TYR A 43 3.41 7.05 -16.67
N ALA A 44 2.67 7.83 -15.88
CA ALA A 44 3.23 8.54 -14.73
C ALA A 44 3.62 7.51 -13.66
N VAL A 45 4.81 6.90 -13.82
CA VAL A 45 5.40 6.02 -12.81
C VAL A 45 5.85 6.91 -11.66
N THR A 46 4.99 7.04 -10.65
CA THR A 46 5.35 7.66 -9.38
C THR A 46 5.62 6.57 -8.36
N ASN A 47 6.81 6.58 -7.76
CA ASN A 47 7.15 5.71 -6.64
C ASN A 47 6.72 6.31 -5.29
N ALA A 48 6.03 7.46 -5.30
CA ALA A 48 5.50 8.12 -4.11
C ALA A 48 4.05 7.69 -3.86
N VAL A 49 3.86 6.41 -3.51
CA VAL A 49 2.55 5.85 -3.15
C VAL A 49 2.52 5.66 -1.65
N PHE A 50 1.54 6.27 -0.98
CA PHE A 50 1.28 6.09 0.44
C PHE A 50 0.01 5.27 0.61
N VAL A 51 0.08 4.21 1.42
CA VAL A 51 -1.11 3.42 1.79
C VAL A 51 -1.83 4.19 2.88
N ALA A 52 -3.06 4.60 2.60
CA ALA A 52 -3.93 5.21 3.61
C ALA A 52 -4.56 4.11 4.45
N SER A 53 -4.66 4.34 5.76
CA SER A 53 -5.45 3.50 6.66
C SER A 53 -6.89 4.01 6.67
N ASP A 54 -7.86 3.13 6.38
CA ASP A 54 -9.28 3.49 6.39
C ASP A 54 -9.79 3.89 7.79
N SER A 55 -9.22 3.28 8.83
CA SER A 55 -9.56 3.57 10.23
C SER A 55 -8.38 3.31 11.14
N LEU A 56 -8.13 4.22 12.08
CA LEU A 56 -7.20 4.04 13.18
C LEU A 56 -7.96 4.22 14.50
N THR A 57 -7.80 3.29 15.43
CA THR A 57 -8.44 3.34 16.74
C THR A 57 -7.38 3.16 17.81
N GLU A 58 -7.30 4.14 18.72
CA GLU A 58 -6.42 4.05 19.88
C GLU A 58 -7.07 3.14 20.92
N VAL A 59 -6.28 2.18 21.42
CA VAL A 59 -6.72 1.23 22.45
C VAL A 59 -5.90 1.50 23.70
N ALA A 60 -6.58 1.75 24.82
CA ALA A 60 -5.97 1.97 26.12
C ALA A 60 -6.75 1.25 27.22
N PHE A 61 -6.16 1.19 28.40
CA PHE A 61 -6.84 0.68 29.59
C PHE A 61 -7.75 1.78 30.17
N ASP A 62 -9.02 1.81 29.75
CA ASP A 62 -9.95 2.87 30.17
C ASP A 62 -10.41 2.76 31.63
N ARG A 63 -10.56 1.53 32.13
CA ARG A 63 -11.19 1.28 33.45
C ARG A 63 -10.21 1.21 34.60
N VAL A 64 -8.94 0.92 34.31
CA VAL A 64 -7.92 0.60 35.32
C VAL A 64 -6.59 1.18 34.89
N GLY A 65 -5.93 1.90 35.80
CA GLY A 65 -4.55 2.36 35.61
C GLY A 65 -3.55 1.34 36.14
N GLY A 66 -2.32 1.35 35.65
CA GLY A 66 -1.30 0.46 36.20
C GLY A 66 -0.05 0.43 35.35
N GLN A 67 0.92 -0.35 35.81
CA GLN A 67 2.13 -0.63 35.04
C GLN A 67 1.87 -1.80 34.08
N ILE A 68 2.34 -1.68 32.84
CA ILE A 68 2.33 -2.78 31.88
C ILE A 68 3.36 -3.82 32.35
N ALA A 69 2.90 -5.04 32.60
CA ALA A 69 3.75 -6.17 32.94
C ALA A 69 4.35 -6.81 31.68
N GLU A 70 3.52 -6.97 30.63
CA GLU A 70 3.93 -7.60 29.38
C GLU A 70 3.16 -7.03 28.17
N LEU A 71 3.84 -6.96 27.03
CA LEU A 71 3.23 -6.64 25.73
C LEU A 71 3.19 -7.93 24.90
N LEU A 72 1.99 -8.32 24.47
CA LEU A 72 1.73 -9.64 23.87
C LEU A 72 1.73 -9.60 22.33
N VAL A 73 1.78 -8.40 21.74
CA VAL A 73 1.71 -8.17 20.29
C VAL A 73 2.78 -7.17 19.87
N THR A 74 3.27 -7.30 18.63
CA THR A 74 4.22 -6.37 18.01
C THR A 74 3.53 -5.51 16.95
N GLU A 75 4.15 -4.39 16.60
CA GLU A 75 3.68 -3.54 15.51
C GLU A 75 3.61 -4.32 14.19
N GLY A 76 2.47 -4.21 13.49
CA GLY A 76 2.20 -4.91 12.24
C GLY A 76 1.55 -6.29 12.39
N ASP A 77 1.43 -6.81 13.61
CA ASP A 77 0.78 -8.10 13.83
C ASP A 77 -0.75 -8.01 13.60
N PRO A 78 -1.35 -9.01 12.92
CA PRO A 78 -2.79 -9.08 12.80
C PRO A 78 -3.41 -9.51 14.13
N VAL A 79 -4.41 -8.75 14.60
CA VAL A 79 -5.13 -9.02 15.86
C VAL A 79 -6.61 -9.25 15.62
N THR A 80 -7.24 -10.01 16.52
CA THR A 80 -8.67 -10.33 16.46
C THR A 80 -9.44 -9.71 17.62
N ILE A 81 -10.76 -9.58 17.48
CA ILE A 81 -11.61 -8.99 18.51
C ILE A 81 -11.55 -9.85 19.79
N GLY A 82 -11.22 -9.21 20.91
CA GLY A 82 -11.08 -9.85 22.21
C GLY A 82 -9.69 -10.46 22.48
N GLN A 83 -8.77 -10.37 21.53
CA GLN A 83 -7.39 -10.80 21.74
C GLN A 83 -6.68 -9.86 22.74
N PRO A 84 -6.03 -10.40 23.78
CA PRO A 84 -5.21 -9.60 24.69
C PRO A 84 -4.02 -8.98 23.96
N LEU A 85 -3.87 -7.66 24.07
CA LEU A 85 -2.76 -6.91 23.45
C LEU A 85 -1.61 -6.68 24.45
N ALA A 86 -1.95 -6.40 25.70
CA ALA A 86 -1.00 -6.15 26.78
C ALA A 86 -1.59 -6.64 28.11
N GLN A 87 -0.72 -6.97 29.04
CA GLN A 87 -1.09 -7.37 30.40
C GLN A 87 -0.58 -6.33 31.40
N LEU A 88 -1.47 -5.90 32.30
CA LEU A 88 -1.12 -5.05 33.43
C LEU A 88 -0.63 -5.87 34.62
N GLU A 89 0.19 -5.26 35.47
CA GLU A 89 0.50 -5.79 36.78
C GLU A 89 -0.77 -5.82 37.66
N ASP A 90 -1.11 -7.00 38.21
CA ASP A 90 -2.38 -7.24 38.91
C ASP A 90 -2.27 -7.27 40.44
N SER A 91 -1.06 -7.14 40.99
CA SER A 91 -0.78 -7.39 42.42
C SER A 91 -1.64 -6.55 43.36
N ARG A 92 -1.74 -5.24 43.09
CA ARG A 92 -2.56 -4.29 43.86
C ARG A 92 -4.05 -4.65 43.75
N TYR A 93 -4.53 -4.91 42.54
CA TYR A 93 -5.93 -5.23 42.29
C TYR A 93 -6.36 -6.53 42.96
N ARG A 94 -5.48 -7.53 42.96
CA ARG A 94 -5.73 -8.79 43.66
C ARG A 94 -5.84 -8.58 45.17
N LEU A 95 -4.93 -7.80 45.76
CA LEU A 95 -4.96 -7.48 47.18
C LEU A 95 -6.23 -6.72 47.58
N GLU A 96 -6.66 -5.73 46.79
CA GLU A 96 -7.89 -4.97 47.04
C GLU A 96 -9.13 -5.88 46.96
N ARG A 97 -9.18 -6.76 45.95
CA ARG A 97 -10.24 -7.75 45.81
C ARG A 97 -10.30 -8.71 47.00
N ASP A 98 -9.15 -9.17 47.48
CA ASP A 98 -9.07 -10.06 48.65
C ASP A 98 -9.54 -9.36 49.94
N LYS A 99 -9.17 -8.09 50.14
CA LYS A 99 -9.66 -7.28 51.27
C LYS A 99 -11.18 -7.08 51.22
N ALA A 100 -11.72 -6.81 50.04
CA ALA A 100 -13.16 -6.65 49.84
C ALA A 100 -13.91 -7.96 50.11
N ALA A 101 -13.37 -9.09 49.64
CA ALA A 101 -13.95 -10.42 49.89
C ALA A 101 -13.98 -10.77 51.38
N ALA A 102 -12.88 -10.53 52.10
CA ALA A 102 -12.83 -10.77 53.56
C ALA A 102 -13.81 -9.90 54.33
N SER A 103 -13.95 -8.63 53.93
CA SER A 103 -14.93 -7.70 54.54
C SER A 103 -16.36 -8.15 54.30
N LEU A 104 -16.66 -8.64 53.08
CA LEU A 104 -17.97 -9.18 52.74
C LEU A 104 -18.29 -10.44 53.54
N GLN A 105 -17.32 -11.33 53.73
CA GLN A 105 -17.49 -12.54 54.53
C GLN A 105 -17.81 -12.18 55.99
N LYS A 106 -17.03 -11.28 56.61
CA LYS A 106 -17.27 -10.83 57.98
C LYS A 106 -18.67 -10.22 58.14
N ALA A 107 -19.11 -9.42 57.19
CA ALA A 107 -20.44 -8.80 57.23
C ALA A 107 -21.58 -9.85 57.11
N ARG A 108 -21.38 -10.89 56.30
CA ARG A 108 -22.33 -12.00 56.20
C ARG A 108 -22.42 -12.80 57.49
N GLU A 109 -21.27 -13.12 58.09
CA GLU A 109 -21.21 -13.82 59.38
C GLU A 109 -21.94 -13.03 60.48
N THR A 110 -21.84 -11.69 60.49
CA THR A 110 -22.59 -10.85 61.45
C THR A 110 -24.09 -10.75 61.20
N LEU A 111 -24.56 -11.08 60.00
CA LEU A 111 -25.99 -11.10 59.67
C LEU A 111 -26.64 -12.46 59.97
N GLU A 112 -25.84 -13.53 59.94
CA GLU A 112 -26.27 -14.90 60.25
C GLU A 112 -26.18 -15.24 61.75
N ALA A 113 -25.46 -14.42 62.53
CA ALA A 113 -25.33 -14.52 63.98
C ALA A 113 -26.39 -13.69 64.73
#